data_AF-A0A2G9TFQ1-F1
#
_entry.id   AF-A0A2G9TFQ1-F1
#
_cell.length_a   1.000
_cell.length_b   1.000
_cell.length_c   1.000
_cell.angle_alpha   90.00
_cell.angle_beta   90.00
_cell.angle_gamma   90.00
#
_symmetry.space_group_name_H-M   'P 1'
#
loop_
_entity.id
_entity.type
_entity.pdbx_description
1 polymer ?
#
loop_
_entity_poly.entity_id
_entity_poly.type
_entity_poly.pdbx_seq_one_letter_code
_entity_poly.pdbx_strand_id
1 'polypeptide(L)'
;AYYFGGRAAIQLGNYNEAIRLITKAKELASSQKMNFGDEIHAQMRLARREKFRVEEEKRVKEEGELQIYLRKLIEEDTSRRIAEVVSAESASESSVGGEGTHNEEVTDKVEQITQEGEQHKAQLDSLFAQIDDRRRKREIPDFLCGKISCSLLQDPVITPSGITYDRADIKQHLHRVGRFD
;
A
#
# COMPACT_ATOMS: atom_id res chain seq x y z
N ALA A 1 19.38 -27.86 8.78
CA ALA A 1 18.96 -27.09 9.98
C ALA A 1 18.35 -25.73 9.61
N TYR A 2 19.11 -24.79 9.03
CA TYR A 2 18.63 -23.43 8.73
C TYR A 2 17.38 -23.36 7.84
N TYR A 3 17.29 -24.23 6.82
CA TYR A 3 16.12 -24.31 5.94
C TYR A 3 14.81 -24.60 6.69
N PHE A 4 14.79 -25.64 7.53
CA PHE A 4 13.62 -26.00 8.34
C PHE A 4 13.32 -24.95 9.40
N GLY A 5 14.35 -24.34 10.00
CA GLY A 5 14.17 -23.21 10.90
C GLY A 5 13.50 -22.01 10.22
N GLY A 6 13.89 -21.70 8.99
CA GLY A 6 13.25 -20.68 8.16
C GLY A 6 11.78 -21.01 7.87
N ARG A 7 11.48 -22.26 7.50
CA ARG A 7 10.08 -22.72 7.29
C ARG A 7 9.23 -22.59 8.55
N ALA A 8 9.76 -23.00 9.70
CA ALA A 8 9.07 -22.84 10.98
C ALA A 8 8.84 -21.35 11.30
N ALA A 9 9.84 -20.49 11.08
CA ALA A 9 9.71 -19.05 11.29
C ALA A 9 8.63 -18.40 10.39
N ILE A 10 8.46 -18.87 9.14
CA ILE A 10 7.34 -18.43 8.28
C ILE A 10 6.00 -18.78 8.92
N GLN A 11 5.83 -20.03 9.40
CA GLN A 11 4.58 -20.48 10.01
C GLN A 11 4.26 -19.73 11.32
N LEU A 12 5.30 -19.31 12.05
CA LEU A 12 5.18 -18.49 13.26
C LEU A 12 4.97 -16.99 12.97
N GLY A 13 4.94 -16.56 11.71
CA GLY A 13 4.80 -15.15 11.32
C GLY A 13 6.07 -14.30 11.50
N ASN A 14 7.19 -14.92 11.86
CA ASN A 14 8.47 -14.23 12.06
C ASN A 14 9.24 -14.10 10.73
N TYR A 15 8.72 -13.29 9.81
CA TYR A 15 9.23 -13.25 8.43
C TYR A 15 10.65 -12.68 8.27
N ASN A 16 11.04 -11.72 9.12
CA ASN A 16 12.41 -11.17 9.08
C ASN A 16 13.44 -12.26 9.43
N GLU A 17 13.16 -13.03 10.47
CA GLU A 17 14.00 -14.14 10.88
C GLU A 17 13.98 -15.27 9.84
N ALA A 18 12.81 -15.56 9.26
CA ALA A 18 12.69 -16.52 8.16
C ALA A 18 13.61 -16.15 6.98
N ILE A 19 13.59 -14.89 6.52
CA ILE A 19 14.42 -14.42 5.41
C ILE A 19 15.91 -14.57 5.77
N ARG A 20 16.31 -14.23 6.99
CA ARG A 20 17.69 -14.38 7.47
C ARG A 20 18.14 -15.85 7.45
N LEU A 21 17.32 -16.74 8.00
CA LEU A 21 17.60 -18.19 8.06
C LEU A 21 17.65 -18.82 6.66
N ILE A 22 16.73 -18.46 5.76
CA ILE A 22 16.70 -18.96 4.39
C ILE A 22 17.90 -18.43 3.58
N THR A 23 18.32 -17.18 3.81
CA THR A 23 19.53 -16.62 3.18
C THR A 23 20.77 -17.41 3.58
N LYS A 24 20.92 -17.71 4.88
CA LYS A 24 22.01 -18.55 5.37
C LYS A 24 21.94 -19.98 4.81
N ALA A 25 20.74 -20.54 4.63
CA ALA A 25 20.56 -21.82 3.98
C ALA A 25 21.00 -21.79 2.50
N LYS A 26 20.72 -20.71 1.77
CA LYS A 26 21.17 -20.50 0.38
C LYS A 26 22.69 -20.47 0.27
N GLU A 27 23.35 -19.72 1.15
CA GLU A 27 24.81 -19.61 1.18
C GLU A 27 25.47 -20.97 1.44
N LEU A 28 24.96 -21.71 2.43
CA LEU A 28 25.46 -23.06 2.75
C LEU A 28 25.20 -24.07 1.63
N ALA A 29 24.04 -24.02 0.99
CA ALA A 29 23.75 -24.88 -0.17
C ALA A 29 24.71 -24.59 -1.34
N SER A 30 25.02 -23.30 -1.56
CA SER A 30 25.95 -22.88 -2.60
C SER A 30 27.39 -23.31 -2.29
N SER A 31 27.84 -23.17 -1.04
CA SER A 31 29.19 -23.57 -0.64
C SER A 31 29.39 -25.09 -0.67
N GLN A 32 28.35 -25.87 -0.34
CA GLN A 32 28.36 -27.33 -0.40
C GLN A 32 28.10 -27.88 -1.82
N LYS A 33 27.88 -27.00 -2.82
CA LYS A 33 27.54 -27.36 -4.21
C LYS A 33 26.32 -28.28 -4.32
N MET A 34 25.32 -28.06 -3.46
CA MET A 34 24.08 -28.83 -3.44
C MET A 34 22.99 -28.15 -4.28
N ASN A 35 22.22 -28.95 -5.04
CA ASN A 35 21.18 -28.43 -5.94
C ASN A 35 19.82 -28.25 -5.24
N PHE A 36 19.75 -27.33 -4.26
CA PHE A 36 18.49 -26.96 -3.56
C PHE A 36 17.95 -25.59 -3.97
N GLY A 37 18.43 -25.05 -5.10
CA GLY A 37 18.13 -23.68 -5.54
C GLY A 37 16.64 -23.39 -5.57
N ASP A 38 15.85 -24.19 -6.30
CA ASP A 38 14.44 -23.90 -6.53
C ASP A 38 13.60 -23.91 -5.25
N GLU A 39 13.84 -24.87 -4.38
CA GLU A 39 13.13 -25.02 -3.11
C GLU A 39 13.44 -23.86 -2.14
N ILE A 40 14.73 -23.49 -2.04
CA ILE A 40 15.17 -22.36 -1.21
C ILE A 40 14.59 -21.04 -1.75
N HIS A 41 14.63 -20.82 -3.06
CA HIS A 41 14.04 -19.62 -3.67
C HIS A 41 12.51 -19.60 -3.53
N ALA A 42 11.82 -20.75 -3.59
CA ALA A 42 10.38 -20.83 -3.36
C ALA A 42 10.01 -20.39 -1.95
N GLN A 43 10.72 -20.88 -0.92
CA GLN A 43 10.51 -20.45 0.47
C GLN A 43 10.87 -18.96 0.67
N MET A 44 11.91 -18.47 0.01
CA MET A 44 12.28 -17.04 0.05
C MET A 44 11.17 -16.15 -0.53
N ARG A 45 10.61 -16.53 -1.69
CA ARG A 45 9.50 -15.79 -2.31
C ARG A 45 8.26 -15.81 -1.41
N LEU A 46 7.95 -16.95 -0.81
CA LEU A 46 6.86 -17.08 0.16
C LEU A 46 7.07 -16.12 1.34
N ALA A 47 8.23 -16.17 2.01
CA ALA A 47 8.52 -15.32 3.16
C ALA A 47 8.43 -13.82 2.83
N ARG A 48 8.98 -13.39 1.68
CA ARG A 48 8.92 -12.00 1.23
C ARG A 48 7.51 -11.54 0.92
N ARG A 49 6.72 -12.40 0.26
CA ARG A 49 5.31 -12.10 -0.06
C ARG A 49 4.47 -11.96 1.20
N GLU A 50 4.59 -12.89 2.15
CA GLU A 50 3.84 -12.81 3.41
C GLU A 50 4.27 -11.63 4.27
N LYS A 51 5.58 -11.32 4.31
CA LYS A 51 6.08 -10.10 4.95
C LYS A 51 5.43 -8.86 4.37
N PHE A 52 5.49 -8.71 3.04
CA PHE A 52 4.87 -7.58 2.34
C PHE A 52 3.37 -7.50 2.62
N ARG A 53 2.65 -8.64 2.59
CA ARG A 53 1.22 -8.70 2.90
C ARG A 53 0.90 -8.17 4.29
N VAL A 54 1.66 -8.59 5.31
CA VAL A 54 1.43 -8.17 6.70
C VAL A 54 1.79 -6.70 6.92
N GLU A 55 2.91 -6.23 6.34
CA GLU A 55 3.29 -4.82 6.40
C GLU A 55 2.27 -3.93 5.69
N GLU A 56 1.74 -4.39 4.55
CA GLU A 56 0.72 -3.68 3.79
C GLU A 56 -0.62 -3.66 4.53
N GLU A 57 -1.06 -4.78 5.11
CA GLU A 57 -2.28 -4.84 5.92
C GLU A 57 -2.20 -3.89 7.12
N LYS A 58 -1.04 -3.86 7.80
CA LYS A 58 -0.80 -2.91 8.89
C LYS A 58 -0.89 -1.47 8.41
N ARG A 59 -0.26 -1.14 7.28
CA ARG A 59 -0.28 0.21 6.71
C ARG A 59 -1.70 0.65 6.33
N VAL A 60 -2.47 -0.22 5.67
CA VAL A 60 -3.88 0.04 5.32
C VAL A 60 -4.73 0.27 6.57
N LYS A 61 -4.50 -0.52 7.63
CA LYS A 61 -5.20 -0.37 8.89
C LYS A 61 -4.91 0.99 9.55
N GLU A 62 -3.64 1.36 9.67
CA GLU A 62 -3.22 2.65 10.27
C GLU A 62 -3.78 3.84 9.47
N GLU A 63 -3.74 3.77 8.14
CA GLU A 63 -4.30 4.80 7.27
C GLU A 63 -5.83 4.91 7.40
N GLY A 64 -6.54 3.79 7.50
CA GLY A 64 -7.99 3.77 7.73
C GLY A 64 -8.40 4.33 9.10
N GLU A 65 -7.66 3.98 10.16
CA GLU A 65 -7.85 4.54 11.51
C GLU A 65 -7.66 6.06 11.51
N LEU A 66 -6.64 6.55 10.79
CA LEU A 66 -6.38 7.97 10.63
C LEU A 66 -7.52 8.68 9.87
N GLN A 67 -8.04 8.10 8.79
CA GLN A 67 -9.15 8.68 8.03
C GLN A 67 -10.40 8.84 8.92
N ILE A 68 -10.74 7.81 9.71
CA ILE A 68 -11.88 7.86 10.66
C ILE A 68 -11.66 8.96 11.70
N TYR A 69 -10.45 9.04 12.27
CA TYR A 69 -10.11 10.05 13.27
C TYR A 69 -10.24 11.48 12.71
N LEU A 70 -9.70 11.72 11.51
CA LEU A 70 -9.77 13.04 10.87
C LEU A 70 -11.20 13.42 10.48
N ARG A 71 -12.01 12.46 9.97
CA ARG A 71 -13.43 12.72 9.69
C ARG A 71 -14.18 13.14 10.97
N LYS A 72 -13.93 12.44 12.07
CA LYS A 72 -14.53 12.75 13.37
C LYS A 72 -14.14 14.15 13.84
N LEU A 73 -12.88 14.55 13.72
CA LEU A 73 -12.45 15.90 14.07
C LEU A 73 -13.15 16.99 13.24
N ILE A 74 -13.33 16.77 11.94
CA ILE A 74 -14.07 17.69 11.07
C ILE A 74 -15.54 17.79 11.51
N GLU A 75 -16.17 16.67 11.86
CA GLU A 75 -17.54 16.63 12.36
C GLU A 75 -17.71 17.35 13.69
N GLU A 76 -16.78 17.15 14.62
CA GLU A 76 -16.79 17.83 15.91
C GLU A 76 -16.53 19.33 15.78
N ASP A 77 -15.61 19.74 14.90
CA ASP A 77 -15.31 21.17 14.65
C ASP A 77 -16.50 21.88 13.99
N THR A 78 -17.10 21.27 12.96
CA THR A 78 -18.28 21.82 12.28
C THR A 78 -19.47 21.93 13.24
N SER A 79 -19.76 20.88 14.01
CA SER A 79 -20.84 20.90 15.00
C SER A 79 -20.61 21.97 16.09
N ARG A 80 -19.36 22.17 16.51
CA ARG A 80 -19.00 23.21 17.48
C ARG A 80 -19.22 24.62 16.94
N ARG A 81 -18.75 24.91 15.72
CA ARG A 81 -18.96 26.21 15.07
C ARG A 81 -20.45 26.51 14.87
N ILE A 82 -21.24 25.51 14.48
CA ILE A 82 -22.70 25.64 14.37
C ILE A 82 -23.31 25.97 15.74
N ALA A 83 -22.92 25.25 16.80
CA ALA A 83 -23.41 25.52 18.16
C ALA A 83 -23.04 26.91 18.68
N GLU A 84 -21.83 27.41 18.37
CA GLU A 84 -21.40 28.78 18.71
C GLU A 84 -22.26 29.84 18.02
N VAL A 85 -22.56 29.66 16.73
CA VAL A 85 -23.43 30.57 15.97
C VAL A 85 -24.86 30.57 16.52
N VAL A 86 -25.43 29.38 16.77
CA VAL A 86 -26.80 29.24 17.30
C VAL A 86 -26.91 29.76 18.74
N SER A 87 -25.88 29.59 19.57
CA SER A 87 -25.88 30.09 20.95
C SER A 87 -25.68 31.61 21.05
N ALA A 88 -24.89 32.21 20.16
CA ALA A 88 -24.74 33.66 20.07
C ALA A 88 -26.06 34.36 19.71
N GLU A 89 -26.84 33.75 18.82
CA GLU A 89 -28.18 34.17 18.42
C GLU A 89 -29.17 34.14 19.60
N SER A 90 -29.22 33.01 20.32
CA SER A 90 -30.09 32.81 21.48
C SER A 90 -29.85 33.84 22.60
N ALA A 91 -28.62 34.37 22.72
CA ALA A 91 -28.28 35.42 23.68
C ALA A 91 -28.75 36.83 23.23
N SER A 92 -28.96 37.04 21.94
CA SER A 92 -29.34 38.33 21.34
C SER A 92 -30.85 38.57 21.28
N GLU A 93 -31.67 37.51 21.23
CA GLU A 93 -33.15 37.58 21.22
C GLU A 93 -33.76 38.17 22.51
N SER A 94 -32.99 38.30 23.59
CA SER A 94 -33.47 38.85 24.87
C SER A 94 -33.72 40.38 24.85
N SER A 95 -33.52 41.09 23.73
CA SER A 95 -33.52 42.57 23.74
C SER A 95 -34.42 43.34 22.76
N VAL A 96 -34.77 42.92 21.54
CA VAL A 96 -35.65 43.75 20.66
C VAL A 96 -36.41 42.89 19.62
N GLY A 97 -37.74 43.06 19.53
CA GLY A 97 -38.65 42.33 18.64
C GLY A 97 -38.60 42.72 17.16
N GLY A 98 -37.64 42.16 16.41
CA GLY A 98 -37.56 42.21 14.94
C GLY A 98 -37.41 40.81 14.34
N GLU A 99 -38.51 40.04 14.29
CA GLU A 99 -38.53 38.57 14.17
C GLU A 99 -38.29 37.99 12.74
N GLY A 100 -38.03 38.80 11.72
CA GLY A 100 -38.01 38.34 10.32
C GLY A 100 -36.63 38.20 9.67
N THR A 101 -35.73 39.17 9.88
CA THR A 101 -34.52 39.32 9.05
C THR A 101 -33.27 38.69 9.65
N HIS A 102 -33.19 38.57 10.98
CA HIS A 102 -31.99 38.02 11.65
C HIS A 102 -31.92 36.50 11.62
N ASN A 103 -33.07 35.81 11.66
CA ASN A 103 -33.12 34.35 11.61
C ASN A 103 -32.63 33.81 10.24
N GLU A 104 -32.83 34.57 9.17
CA GLU A 104 -32.34 34.22 7.83
C GLU A 104 -30.79 34.31 7.75
N GLU A 105 -30.17 35.28 8.44
CA GLU A 105 -28.70 35.40 8.46
C GLU A 105 -28.00 34.28 9.24
N VAL A 106 -28.58 33.75 10.32
CA VAL A 106 -27.99 32.58 11.00
C VAL A 106 -28.20 31.32 10.20
N THR A 107 -29.37 31.10 9.57
CA THR A 107 -29.55 29.95 8.71
C THR A 107 -28.51 29.94 7.59
N ASP A 108 -28.25 31.09 6.96
CA ASP A 108 -27.22 31.22 5.92
C ASP A 108 -25.81 30.90 6.45
N LYS A 109 -25.45 31.40 7.64
CA LYS A 109 -24.14 31.11 8.27
C LYS A 109 -23.99 29.63 8.64
N VAL A 110 -25.04 29.01 9.16
CA VAL A 110 -25.03 27.57 9.50
C VAL A 110 -24.91 26.72 8.24
N GLU A 111 -25.62 27.06 7.17
CA GLU A 111 -25.49 26.41 5.88
C GLU A 111 -24.08 26.55 5.32
N GLN A 112 -23.48 27.75 5.38
CA GLN A 112 -22.12 27.99 4.93
C GLN A 112 -21.08 27.13 5.70
N ILE A 113 -21.19 27.08 7.04
CA ILE A 113 -20.29 26.26 7.88
C ILE A 113 -20.47 24.77 7.57
N THR A 114 -21.71 24.33 7.35
CA THR A 114 -22.02 22.94 6.99
C THR A 114 -21.40 22.59 5.65
N GLN A 115 -21.53 23.47 4.65
CA GLN A 115 -20.97 23.28 3.32
C GLN A 115 -19.43 23.25 3.34
N GLU A 116 -18.78 24.12 4.11
CA GLU A 116 -17.33 24.09 4.33
C GLU A 116 -16.90 22.75 4.94
N GLY A 117 -17.64 22.28 5.94
CA GLY A 117 -17.43 20.98 6.58
C GLY A 117 -17.50 19.81 5.61
N GLU A 118 -18.55 19.77 4.78
CA GLU A 118 -18.71 18.77 3.73
C GLU A 118 -17.61 18.84 2.68
N GLN A 119 -17.20 20.05 2.29
CA GLN A 119 -16.09 20.26 1.35
C GLN A 119 -14.78 19.70 1.90
N HIS A 120 -14.46 19.96 3.17
CA HIS A 120 -13.26 19.42 3.83
C HIS A 120 -13.30 17.89 3.92
N LYS A 121 -14.46 17.29 4.23
CA LYS A 121 -14.62 15.82 4.19
C LYS A 121 -14.41 15.26 2.79
N ALA A 122 -14.97 15.90 1.77
CA ALA A 122 -14.81 15.48 0.38
C ALA A 122 -13.36 15.56 -0.08
N GLN A 123 -12.64 16.62 0.32
CA GLN A 123 -11.20 16.76 0.05
C GLN A 123 -10.39 15.68 0.76
N LEU A 124 -10.70 15.39 2.03
CA LEU A 124 -10.07 14.31 2.79
C LEU A 124 -10.27 12.96 2.07
N ASP A 125 -11.50 12.66 1.68
CA ASP A 125 -11.83 11.42 0.98
C ASP A 125 -11.15 11.32 -0.38
N SER A 126 -11.02 12.43 -1.11
CA SER A 126 -10.26 12.49 -2.35
C SER A 126 -8.77 12.19 -2.15
N LEU A 127 -8.15 12.69 -1.07
CA LEU A 127 -6.75 12.41 -0.75
C LEU A 127 -6.52 10.93 -0.47
N PHE A 128 -7.38 10.30 0.34
CA PHE A 128 -7.28 8.86 0.61
C PHE A 128 -7.56 8.00 -0.64
N ALA A 129 -8.51 8.41 -1.48
CA ALA A 129 -8.77 7.72 -2.75
C ALA A 129 -7.55 7.71 -3.69
N GLN A 130 -6.77 8.81 -3.75
CA GLN A 130 -5.53 8.85 -4.53
C GLN A 130 -4.48 7.86 -4.02
N ILE A 131 -4.43 7.62 -2.71
CA ILE A 131 -3.52 6.63 -2.12
C ILE A 131 -3.96 5.22 -2.51
N ASP A 132 -5.26 4.92 -2.44
CA ASP A 132 -5.81 3.64 -2.85
C ASP A 132 -5.53 3.34 -4.33
N ASP A 133 -5.67 4.34 -5.20
CA ASP A 133 -5.33 4.23 -6.62
C ASP A 133 -3.85 3.90 -6.84
N ARG A 134 -2.95 4.51 -6.05
CA ARG A 134 -1.52 4.20 -6.11
C ARG A 134 -1.22 2.77 -5.65
N ARG A 135 -2.04 2.17 -4.77
CA ARG A 135 -1.90 0.78 -4.29
C ARG A 135 -2.46 -0.26 -5.25
N ARG A 136 -3.24 0.13 -6.28
CA ARG A 136 -3.74 -0.83 -7.28
C ARG A 136 -2.59 -1.60 -7.91
N LYS A 137 -2.83 -2.89 -8.17
CA LYS A 137 -1.89 -3.73 -8.92
C LYS A 137 -1.63 -3.08 -10.27
N ARG A 138 -0.35 -2.86 -10.59
CA ARG A 138 0.08 -2.27 -11.86
C ARG A 138 0.63 -3.35 -12.75
N GLU A 139 0.49 -3.14 -14.05
CA GLU A 139 1.20 -3.93 -15.04
C GLU A 139 2.69 -3.57 -14.99
N ILE A 140 3.52 -4.59 -15.10
CA ILE A 140 4.98 -4.43 -15.15
C ILE A 140 5.33 -4.04 -16.59
N PRO A 141 6.05 -2.92 -16.83
CA PRO A 141 6.45 -2.55 -18.17
C PRO A 141 7.21 -3.67 -18.91
N ASP A 142 6.84 -3.94 -20.16
CA ASP A 142 7.36 -5.06 -20.95
C ASP A 142 8.89 -5.08 -21.11
N PHE A 143 9.54 -3.92 -21.09
CA PHE A 143 11.00 -3.82 -21.18
C PHE A 143 11.73 -4.26 -19.90
N LEU A 144 11.00 -4.42 -18.78
CA LEU A 144 11.52 -5.04 -17.55
C LEU A 144 11.27 -6.55 -17.51
N CYS A 145 10.53 -7.08 -18.48
CA CYS A 145 10.18 -8.49 -18.57
C CYS A 145 11.13 -9.23 -19.52
N GLY A 146 11.50 -10.46 -19.14
CA GLY A 146 12.29 -11.35 -19.99
C GLY A 146 11.49 -11.79 -21.22
N LYS A 147 12.16 -11.88 -22.38
CA LYS A 147 11.52 -12.29 -23.64
C LYS A 147 11.06 -13.75 -23.70
N ILE A 148 11.56 -14.59 -22.79
CA ILE A 148 11.20 -16.01 -22.69
C ILE A 148 10.15 -16.23 -21.60
N SER A 149 10.42 -15.79 -20.36
CA SER A 149 9.49 -16.00 -19.23
C SER A 149 8.32 -15.04 -19.17
N CYS A 150 8.33 -13.95 -19.93
CA CYS A 150 7.33 -12.87 -19.87
C CYS A 150 7.12 -12.36 -18.43
N SER A 151 8.15 -12.46 -17.60
CA SER A 151 8.13 -12.13 -16.18
C SER A 151 9.28 -11.19 -15.84
N LEU A 152 9.17 -10.49 -14.70
CA LEU A 152 10.17 -9.52 -14.26
C LEU A 152 11.56 -10.16 -14.19
N LEU A 153 12.51 -9.59 -14.93
CA LEU A 153 13.91 -10.03 -14.97
C LEU A 153 14.52 -10.09 -13.56
N GLN A 154 15.05 -11.25 -13.16
CA GLN A 154 15.71 -11.42 -11.86
C GLN A 154 17.22 -11.33 -11.98
N ASP A 155 17.80 -11.94 -13.03
CA ASP A 155 19.23 -11.90 -13.35
C ASP A 155 19.39 -11.52 -14.84
N PRO A 156 19.23 -10.23 -15.18
CA PRO A 156 19.23 -9.78 -16.57
C PRO A 156 20.61 -9.97 -17.21
N VAL A 157 20.62 -10.58 -18.40
CA VAL A 157 21.80 -10.73 -19.25
C VAL A 157 21.47 -10.27 -20.66
N ILE A 158 22.42 -9.59 -21.28
CA ILE A 158 22.29 -9.09 -22.66
C ILE A 158 23.07 -9.99 -23.62
N THR A 159 22.46 -10.35 -24.74
CA THR A 159 23.13 -11.03 -25.85
C THR A 159 23.78 -10.01 -26.79
N PRO A 160 24.74 -10.40 -27.65
CA PRO A 160 25.36 -9.47 -28.61
C PRO A 160 24.39 -8.78 -29.58
N SER A 161 23.20 -9.37 -29.81
CA SER A 161 22.12 -8.75 -30.58
C SER A 161 21.45 -7.56 -29.88
N GLY A 162 21.74 -7.36 -28.58
CA GLY A 162 21.20 -6.29 -27.75
C GLY A 162 19.92 -6.68 -27.00
N ILE A 163 19.52 -7.95 -27.01
CA ILE A 163 18.31 -8.42 -26.34
C ILE A 163 18.62 -8.87 -24.90
N THR A 164 17.81 -8.41 -23.95
CA THR A 164 17.93 -8.79 -22.53
C THR A 164 17.01 -9.95 -22.18
N TYR A 165 17.57 -10.97 -21.52
CA TYR A 165 16.88 -12.16 -21.02
C TYR A 165 17.17 -12.39 -19.54
N ASP A 166 16.39 -13.24 -18.88
CA ASP A 166 16.82 -13.81 -17.61
C ASP A 166 17.88 -14.89 -17.88
N ARG A 167 18.97 -14.89 -17.10
CA ARG A 167 20.09 -15.82 -17.28
C ARG A 167 19.66 -17.28 -17.30
N ALA A 168 18.72 -17.66 -16.43
CA ALA A 168 18.28 -19.06 -16.35
C ALA A 168 17.55 -19.48 -17.64
N ASP A 169 16.66 -18.62 -18.13
CA ASP A 169 15.83 -18.86 -19.30
C ASP A 169 16.66 -18.96 -20.58
N ILE A 170 17.56 -17.99 -20.82
CA ILE A 170 18.38 -18.00 -22.05
C ILE A 170 19.37 -19.16 -22.06
N LYS A 171 19.95 -19.52 -20.91
CA LYS A 171 20.82 -20.71 -20.83
C LYS A 171 20.06 -21.98 -21.18
N GLN A 172 18.85 -22.13 -20.67
CA GLN A 172 18.00 -23.28 -20.96
C GLN A 172 17.58 -23.31 -22.44
N HIS A 173 17.21 -22.16 -23.00
CA HIS A 173 16.88 -22.02 -24.42
C HIS A 173 18.06 -22.45 -25.31
N LEU A 174 19.25 -21.92 -25.03
CA LEU A 174 20.46 -22.22 -25.82
C LEU A 174 20.85 -23.70 -25.78
N HIS A 175 20.56 -24.39 -24.68
CA HIS A 175 20.83 -25.84 -24.57
C HIS A 175 19.77 -26.70 -25.25
N ARG A 176 18.49 -26.28 -25.28
CA ARG A 176 17.38 -27.11 -25.77
C ARG A 176 16.98 -26.83 -27.21
N VAL A 177 16.98 -25.56 -27.61
CA VAL A 177 16.37 -25.11 -28.87
C VAL A 177 17.45 -24.85 -29.93
N GLY A 178 18.57 -24.24 -29.55
CA GLY A 178 19.67 -24.00 -30.48
C GLY A 178 20.48 -22.76 -30.10
N ARG A 179 21.47 -22.40 -30.93
CA ARG A 179 22.40 -21.29 -30.63
C ARG A 179 21.85 -19.89 -30.90
N PHE A 180 20.60 -19.80 -31.35
CA PHE A 180 19.94 -18.54 -31.62
C PHE A 180 19.29 -18.05 -30.33
N ASP A 181 19.35 -16.75 -30.11
CA ASP A 181 18.65 -16.05 -29.04
C ASP A 181 17.24 -15.59 -29.47
#